data_AF-A0A131Z3V0-F1
#
_entry.id   AF-A0A131Z3V0-F1
#
_cell.length_a   1.000
_cell.length_b   1.000
_cell.length_c   1.000
_cell.angle_alpha   90.00
_cell.angle_beta   90.00
_cell.angle_gamma   90.00
#
_symmetry.space_group_name_H-M   'P 1'
#
loop_
_entity.id
_entity.type
_entity.pdbx_description
1 polymer ?
#
loop_
_entity_poly.entity_id
_entity_poly.type
_entity_poly.pdbx_seq_one_letter_code
_entity_poly.pdbx_strand_id
1 'polypeptide(L)' 'MSNRLSSKNMTIYRRSADVARYVSLAHDARRQSSKTNLNLLANWKGRHQKDGLNSLVYEKLQISFHKLYTWIKAELKQGK' A
#
# COMPACT_ATOMS: atom_id res chain seq x y z
N MET A 1 -3.76 -6.03 -2.32
CA MET A 1 -3.50 -6.82 -1.08
C MET A 1 -4.57 -7.88 -0.82
N SER A 2 -5.86 -7.58 -0.97
CA SER A 2 -6.98 -8.55 -0.83
C SER A 2 -6.73 -9.88 -1.55
N ASN A 3 -6.26 -9.83 -2.79
CA ASN A 3 -5.94 -11.01 -3.59
C ASN A 3 -4.85 -11.92 -2.96
N ARG A 4 -3.86 -11.33 -2.26
CA ARG A 4 -2.83 -12.10 -1.55
C ARG A 4 -3.41 -12.79 -0.32
N LEU A 5 -4.32 -12.14 0.41
CA LEU A 5 -5.00 -12.72 1.57
C LEU A 5 -5.90 -13.88 1.15
N SER A 6 -6.71 -13.70 0.10
CA SER A 6 -7.57 -14.75 -0.41
C SER A 6 -6.79 -15.95 -0.96
N SER A 7 -5.64 -15.74 -1.62
CA SER A 7 -4.76 -16.84 -2.05
C SER A 7 -4.19 -17.69 -0.92
N LYS A 8 -4.24 -17.19 0.32
CA LYS A 8 -3.81 -17.88 1.54
C LYS A 8 -5.00 -18.35 2.38
N ASN A 9 -6.20 -18.36 1.79
CA ASN A 9 -7.46 -18.72 2.46
C ASN A 9 -7.75 -17.89 3.73
N MET A 10 -7.25 -16.65 3.77
CA MET A 10 -7.52 -15.72 4.87
C MET A 10 -8.75 -14.88 4.56
N THR A 11 -9.61 -14.70 5.57
CA THR A 11 -10.81 -13.87 5.49
C THR A 11 -10.55 -12.47 6.03
N ILE A 12 -11.20 -11.46 5.45
CA ILE A 12 -11.09 -10.08 5.91
C ILE A 12 -12.18 -9.82 6.93
N TYR A 13 -11.81 -9.74 8.20
CA TYR A 13 -12.70 -9.28 9.25
C TYR A 13 -13.00 -7.78 9.10
N ARG A 14 -14.28 -7.39 9.23
CA ARG A 14 -14.73 -6.00 9.20
C ARG A 14 -15.65 -5.73 10.36
N ARG A 15 -15.44 -4.59 11.03
CA ARG A 15 -16.37 -4.07 12.04
C ARG A 15 -17.68 -3.64 11.35
N SER A 16 -18.77 -3.63 12.11
CA SER A 16 -20.06 -3.18 11.61
C SER A 16 -20.01 -1.71 11.17
N ALA A 17 -20.83 -1.38 10.17
CA ALA A 17 -20.81 -0.09 9.47
C ALA A 17 -21.36 1.07 10.31
N ASP A 18 -22.01 0.79 11.42
CA ASP A 18 -22.47 1.76 12.42
C ASP A 18 -21.31 2.32 13.26
N VAL A 19 -20.32 1.51 13.62
CA VAL A 19 -19.18 1.90 14.49
C VAL A 19 -17.93 2.31 13.69
N ALA A 20 -17.79 1.85 12.44
CA ALA A 20 -16.55 1.99 11.65
C ALA A 20 -16.65 3.00 10.49
N ARG A 21 -17.41 4.09 10.65
CA ARG A 21 -17.54 5.13 9.61
C ARG A 21 -16.27 5.98 9.52
N TYR A 22 -15.86 6.27 8.29
CA TYR A 22 -14.72 7.15 7.99
C TYR A 22 -15.15 8.26 7.04
N VAL A 23 -14.46 9.40 7.13
CA VAL A 23 -14.64 10.53 6.20
C VAL A 23 -13.32 10.75 5.49
N SER A 24 -13.34 10.74 4.16
CA SER A 24 -12.16 11.02 3.35
C SER A 24 -11.91 12.52 3.30
N LEU A 25 -10.66 12.93 3.49
CA LEU A 25 -10.26 14.30 3.18
C LEU A 25 -10.36 14.52 1.67
N ALA A 26 -10.85 15.69 1.26
CA ALA A 26 -10.98 16.03 -0.15
C ALA A 26 -9.60 16.01 -0.82
N HIS A 27 -9.53 15.38 -2.00
CA HIS A 27 -8.35 15.33 -2.85
C HIS A 27 -8.77 15.62 -4.30
N ASP A 28 -7.80 15.95 -5.15
CA ASP A 28 -8.08 16.19 -6.56
C ASP A 28 -8.53 14.91 -7.27
N ALA A 29 -9.85 14.83 -7.51
CA ALA A 29 -10.51 13.70 -8.15
C ALA A 29 -10.13 13.53 -9.63
N ARG A 30 -9.49 14.54 -10.26
CA ARG A 30 -9.04 14.44 -11.66
C ARG A 30 -7.79 13.57 -11.80
N ARG A 31 -7.12 13.23 -10.69
CA ARG A 31 -5.91 12.40 -10.69
C ARG A 31 -6.28 10.93 -10.93
N GLN A 32 -6.45 10.58 -12.20
CA GLN A 32 -6.72 9.21 -12.63
C GLN A 32 -5.56 8.27 -12.28
N SER A 33 -5.88 7.02 -11.98
CA SER A 33 -4.87 5.98 -11.80
C SER A 33 -4.12 5.75 -13.11
N SER A 34 -2.78 5.79 -13.07
CA SER A 34 -1.96 5.49 -14.23
C SER A 34 -2.24 4.07 -14.76
N LYS A 35 -2.15 3.88 -16.09
CA LYS A 35 -2.22 2.56 -16.72
C LYS A 35 -1.24 1.57 -16.08
N THR A 36 -0.08 2.04 -15.65
CA THR A 36 0.93 1.22 -14.94
C THR A 36 0.37 0.64 -13.64
N ASN A 37 -0.37 1.42 -12.85
CA ASN A 37 -0.96 0.96 -11.60
C ASN A 37 -2.03 -0.11 -11.82
N LEU A 38 -2.84 0.06 -12.87
CA LEU A 38 -3.85 -0.93 -13.26
C LEU A 38 -3.20 -2.24 -13.71
N ASN A 39 -2.10 -2.17 -14.47
CA ASN A 39 -1.34 -3.35 -14.88
C ASN A 39 -0.69 -4.09 -13.69
N LEU A 40 -0.21 -3.36 -12.69
CA LEU A 40 0.32 -3.96 -11.45
C LEU A 40 -0.75 -4.78 -10.72
N LEU A 41 -2.01 -4.32 -10.75
CA LEU A 41 -3.15 -5.03 -10.18
C LEU A 41 -3.54 -6.24 -11.03
N ALA A 42 -3.57 -6.12 -12.36
CA ALA A 42 -3.91 -7.22 -13.26
C ALA A 42 -2.92 -8.40 -13.12
N ASN A 43 -1.62 -8.10 -13.08
CA ASN A 43 -0.54 -9.11 -13.06
C ASN A 43 -0.13 -9.53 -11.65
N TRP A 44 -0.95 -9.28 -10.62
CA TRP A 44 -0.58 -9.55 -9.23
C TRP A 44 -0.24 -11.03 -8.96
N LYS A 45 -0.96 -11.96 -9.60
CA LYS A 45 -0.85 -13.40 -9.33
C LYS A 45 0.54 -13.94 -9.66
N GLY A 46 1.17 -13.47 -10.73
CA GLY A 46 2.54 -13.88 -11.10
C GLY A 46 3.63 -13.25 -10.23
N ARG A 47 3.34 -12.13 -9.56
CA ARG A 47 4.33 -11.32 -8.84
C ARG A 47 4.32 -11.53 -7.34
N HIS A 48 3.20 -11.97 -6.75
CA HIS A 48 2.98 -11.92 -5.31
C HIS A 48 4.02 -12.66 -4.42
N GLN A 49 4.75 -13.62 -4.97
CA GLN A 49 5.82 -14.34 -4.27
C GLN A 49 7.20 -13.69 -4.41
N LYS A 50 7.43 -12.97 -5.52
CA LYS A 50 8.73 -12.37 -5.86
C LYS A 50 8.79 -10.87 -5.53
N ASP A 51 7.64 -10.22 -5.49
CA ASP A 51 7.46 -8.79 -5.26
C ASP A 51 6.79 -8.57 -3.90
N GLY A 52 7.47 -7.93 -2.96
CA GLY A 52 6.96 -7.65 -1.62
C GLY A 52 8.05 -7.24 -0.65
N LEU A 53 7.90 -7.64 0.62
CA LEU A 53 8.87 -7.34 1.68
C LEU A 53 10.26 -7.92 1.37
N ASN A 54 10.32 -9.06 0.68
CA ASN A 54 11.56 -9.73 0.28
C ASN A 54 12.33 -9.01 -0.83
N SER A 55 11.69 -8.12 -1.58
CA SER A 55 12.30 -7.41 -2.72
C SER A 55 12.31 -5.89 -2.52
N LEU A 56 11.92 -5.40 -1.35
CA LEU A 56 11.81 -3.97 -1.08
C LEU A 56 13.20 -3.35 -0.95
N VAL A 57 13.55 -2.45 -1.86
CA VAL A 57 14.79 -1.67 -1.83
C VAL A 57 14.44 -0.20 -1.59
N TYR A 58 14.96 0.37 -0.51
CA TYR A 58 14.77 1.78 -0.18
C TYR A 58 15.99 2.32 0.54
N GLU A 59 16.17 3.63 0.48
CA GLU A 59 17.14 4.36 1.28
C GLU A 59 16.43 5.25 2.27
N LYS A 60 16.87 5.21 3.52
CA LYS A 60 16.30 6.04 4.59
C LYS A 60 17.05 7.37 4.61
N LEU A 61 16.38 8.43 4.20
CA LEU A 61 16.95 9.77 4.11
C LEU A 61 16.94 10.50 5.45
N GLN A 62 15.84 10.41 6.20
CA GLN A 62 15.67 11.13 7.45
C GLN A 62 14.67 10.43 8.37
N ILE A 63 14.94 10.47 9.67
CA ILE A 63 13.97 10.15 10.72
C ILE A 63 13.82 11.38 11.61
N SER A 64 12.59 11.81 11.87
CA SER A 64 12.28 12.90 12.79
C SER A 64 11.23 12.45 13.79
N PHE A 65 11.47 12.71 15.07
CA PHE A 65 10.54 12.40 16.14
C PHE A 65 9.74 13.65 16.51
N HIS A 66 8.45 13.64 16.22
CA HIS A 66 7.51 14.67 16.64
C HIS A 66 6.70 14.16 17.84
N LYS A 67 6.09 15.08 18.60
CA LYS A 67 5.33 14.75 19.81
C LYS A 67 4.22 13.70 19.58
N LEU A 68 3.63 13.67 18.39
CA LEU A 68 2.48 12.82 18.06
C LEU A 68 2.77 11.73 17.01
N TYR A 69 3.93 11.77 16.36
CA TYR A 69 4.27 10.82 15.31
C TYR A 69 5.77 10.77 15.04
N THR A 70 6.22 9.66 14.46
CA THR A 70 7.57 9.55 13.88
C THR A 70 7.46 9.72 12.37
N TRP A 71 8.21 10.67 11.83
CA TRP A 71 8.30 10.89 10.39
C TRP A 71 9.52 10.16 9.83
N ILE A 72 9.30 9.29 8.86
CA ILE A 72 10.36 8.55 8.18
C ILE A 72 10.33 8.96 6.71
N LYS A 73 11.34 9.71 6.28
CA LYS A 73 11.55 10.06 4.88
C LYS A 73 12.43 9.00 4.24
N ALA A 74 11.90 8.33 3.23
CA ALA A 74 12.62 7.30 2.48
C ALA A 74 12.56 7.58 0.98
N GLU A 75 13.65 7.29 0.28
CA GLU A 75 13.71 7.22 -1.16
C GLU A 75 13.45 5.79 -1.61
N LEU A 76 12.46 5.59 -2.46
CA LEU A 76 12.20 4.31 -3.09
C LEU A 76 13.13 4.18 -4.29
N LYS A 77 14.11 3.28 -4.21
CA LYS A 77 14.94 2.94 -5.36
C LYS A 77 14.18 1.94 -6.21
N GLN A 78 14.18 2.13 -7.52
CA GLN A 78 13.71 1.06 -8.39
C GLN A 78 14.67 -0.12 -8.21
N GLY A 79 14.14 -1.25 -7.73
CA GLY A 79 14.85 -2.52 -7.83
C GLY A 79 15.20 -2.76 -9.30
N LYS A 80 16.42 -3.24 -9.57
CA LYS A 80 16.84 -3.64 -10.92
C LYS A 80 15.86 -4.64 -11.52
#